data_AF-A0A9J6GIZ6-F1
#
_entry.id   AF-A0A9J6GIZ6-F1
#
_cell.length_a   1.000
_cell.length_b   1.000
_cell.length_c   1.000
_cell.angle_alpha   90.00
_cell.angle_beta   90.00
_cell.angle_gamma   90.00
#
_symmetry.space_group_name_H-M   'P 1'
#
loop_
_entity.id
_entity.type
_entity.pdbx_description
1 polymer ?
#
loop_
_entity_poly.entity_id
_entity_poly.type
_entity_poly.pdbx_seq_one_letter_code
_entity_poly.pdbx_strand_id
1 'polypeptide(L)'
;MSAACASSRLIWKFPSHAPTCAIVGDSQTKYLHKNFDPSSPHSPAFITLPGAGIRDVVNLLDLVPRGVTELILHVGTNDVANTNGQVAKEKYSNLLDHIAKERPDIQATFATLVLPRSPNRRRNPHDWRAAARFNREADAFNCLLVELCENREKVFFLHHCLHHFPPKMVLQPTVYTQALVVCRLWRGTCTPSS
;
A
#
# COMPACT_ATOMS: atom_id res chain seq x y z
N MET A 1 -31.38 -12.59 -7.47
CA MET A 1 -30.28 -13.05 -6.57
C MET A 1 -29.62 -11.81 -5.99
N SER A 2 -29.90 -11.49 -4.73
CA SER A 2 -29.33 -10.30 -4.06
C SER A 2 -27.86 -10.59 -3.73
N ALA A 3 -26.95 -9.87 -4.38
CA ALA A 3 -25.53 -9.92 -4.03
C ALA A 3 -25.39 -9.40 -2.61
N ALA A 4 -25.03 -10.27 -1.67
CA ALA A 4 -24.66 -9.88 -0.32
C ALA A 4 -23.59 -8.78 -0.43
N CYS A 5 -24.00 -7.55 -0.13
CA CYS A 5 -23.12 -6.41 0.00
C CYS A 5 -22.19 -6.75 1.16
N ALA A 6 -21.00 -7.26 0.85
CA ALA A 6 -19.98 -7.52 1.84
C ALA A 6 -19.66 -6.18 2.50
N SER A 7 -20.24 -5.92 3.68
CA SER A 7 -20.02 -4.71 4.46
C SER A 7 -18.51 -4.45 4.52
N SER A 8 -18.07 -3.37 3.88
CA SER A 8 -16.69 -2.88 3.89
C SER A 8 -16.33 -2.40 5.28
N ARG A 9 -16.15 -3.34 6.21
CA ARG A 9 -15.80 -3.02 7.59
C ARG A 9 -14.33 -2.58 7.61
N LEU A 10 -14.10 -1.38 8.12
CA LEU A 10 -12.78 -0.87 8.48
C LEU A 10 -12.07 -1.90 9.38
N ILE A 11 -10.81 -2.17 9.07
CA ILE A 11 -9.95 -3.09 9.82
C ILE A 11 -8.84 -2.26 10.43
N TRP A 12 -8.80 -2.28 11.75
CA TRP A 12 -7.81 -1.57 12.52
C TRP A 12 -7.11 -2.54 13.46
N LYS A 13 -5.79 -2.66 13.32
CA LYS A 13 -4.95 -3.52 14.16
C LYS A 13 -3.75 -2.73 14.64
N PHE A 14 -3.52 -2.79 15.94
CA PHE A 14 -2.39 -2.14 16.60
C PHE A 14 -1.53 -3.18 17.30
N PRO A 15 -0.21 -2.93 17.36
CA PRO A 15 0.63 -3.70 18.25
C PRO A 15 0.39 -3.34 19.73
N SER A 16 1.02 -4.08 20.65
CA SER A 16 0.90 -3.85 22.10
C SER A 16 1.73 -2.67 22.63
N HIS A 17 2.54 -2.04 21.77
CA HIS A 17 3.39 -0.89 22.07
C HIS A 17 2.98 0.31 21.19
N ALA A 18 3.57 1.49 21.45
CA ALA A 18 3.33 2.66 20.62
C ALA A 18 4.02 2.49 19.24
N PRO A 19 3.28 2.41 18.13
CA PRO A 19 3.86 2.17 16.81
C PRO A 19 4.54 3.43 16.27
N THR A 20 5.73 3.28 15.68
CA THR A 20 6.41 4.35 14.94
C THR A 20 6.07 4.35 13.44
N CYS A 21 5.46 3.28 12.94
CA CYS A 21 5.08 3.09 11.55
C CYS A 21 3.60 2.68 11.42
N ALA A 22 2.94 3.14 10.36
CA ALA A 22 1.59 2.71 10.02
C ALA A 22 1.47 2.32 8.54
N ILE A 23 0.69 1.29 8.26
CA ILE A 23 0.29 0.88 6.92
C ILE A 23 -1.19 1.24 6.73
N VAL A 24 -1.47 2.12 5.78
CA VAL A 24 -2.81 2.49 5.36
C VAL A 24 -3.07 1.94 3.97
N GLY A 25 -4.15 1.19 3.78
CA GLY A 25 -4.41 0.61 2.47
C GLY A 25 -5.79 0.06 2.20
N ASP A 26 -5.93 -0.48 1.00
CA ASP A 26 -7.17 -1.09 0.50
C ASP A 26 -7.29 -2.58 0.88
N SER A 27 -8.23 -3.29 0.25
CA SER A 27 -8.46 -4.72 0.48
C SER A 27 -7.21 -5.63 0.37
N GLN A 28 -6.16 -5.21 -0.32
CA GLN A 28 -4.92 -5.97 -0.45
C GLN A 28 -4.10 -5.99 0.84
N THR A 29 -4.23 -4.99 1.72
CA THR A 29 -3.52 -4.97 3.02
C THR A 29 -4.27 -5.65 4.16
N LYS A 30 -5.52 -6.09 3.91
CA LYS A 30 -6.44 -6.60 4.93
C LYS A 30 -5.86 -7.68 5.85
N TYR A 31 -5.03 -8.56 5.31
CA TYR A 31 -4.46 -9.69 6.06
C TYR A 31 -2.97 -9.51 6.38
N LEU A 32 -2.37 -8.38 6.00
CA LEU A 32 -0.94 -8.17 6.13
C LEU A 32 -0.48 -8.21 7.60
N HIS A 33 -1.31 -7.72 8.52
CA HIS A 33 -1.07 -7.76 9.96
C HIS A 33 -0.81 -9.15 10.53
N LYS A 34 -1.30 -10.23 9.90
CA LYS A 34 -1.10 -11.61 10.38
C LYS A 34 0.35 -12.07 10.28
N ASN A 35 1.15 -11.34 9.52
CA ASN A 35 2.54 -11.65 9.27
C ASN A 35 3.51 -10.94 10.23
N PHE A 36 2.97 -10.18 11.18
CA PHE A 36 3.75 -9.38 12.13
C PHE A 36 3.43 -9.87 13.54
N ASP A 37 4.47 -10.00 14.36
CA ASP A 37 4.31 -10.28 15.78
C ASP A 37 3.88 -9.00 16.50
N PRO A 38 2.67 -8.90 17.06
CA PRO A 38 2.19 -7.67 17.70
C PRO A 38 3.03 -7.25 18.92
N SER A 39 3.84 -8.15 19.48
CA SER A 39 4.75 -7.86 20.58
C SER A 39 6.10 -7.28 20.12
N SER A 40 6.47 -7.45 18.85
CA SER A 40 7.72 -6.93 18.31
C SER A 40 7.68 -5.41 18.22
N PRO A 41 8.67 -4.66 18.76
CA PRO A 41 8.68 -3.19 18.79
C PRO A 41 8.73 -2.51 17.41
N HIS A 42 8.87 -3.30 16.33
CA HIS A 42 8.88 -2.83 14.95
C HIS A 42 7.58 -3.11 14.20
N SER A 43 6.56 -3.66 14.88
CA SER A 43 5.29 -3.97 14.24
C SER A 43 4.49 -2.70 13.95
N PRO A 44 4.02 -2.50 12.70
CA PRO A 44 3.30 -1.30 12.34
C PRO A 44 1.84 -1.36 12.81
N ALA A 45 1.21 -0.19 12.89
CA ALA A 45 -0.24 -0.10 12.90
C ALA A 45 -0.80 -0.45 11.51
N PHE A 46 -1.95 -1.14 11.45
CA PHE A 46 -2.64 -1.43 10.20
C PHE A 46 -4.02 -0.78 10.20
N ILE A 47 -4.26 0.07 9.20
CA ILE A 47 -5.54 0.75 8.97
C ILE A 47 -5.97 0.42 7.54
N THR A 48 -6.87 -0.54 7.41
CA THR A 48 -7.30 -1.04 6.11
C THR A 48 -8.79 -0.80 5.92
N LEU A 49 -9.15 -0.16 4.80
CA LEU A 49 -10.53 -0.02 4.36
C LEU A 49 -10.71 -0.78 3.02
N PRO A 50 -11.38 -1.95 3.04
CA PRO A 50 -11.62 -2.70 1.80
C PRO A 50 -12.41 -1.89 0.77
N GLY A 51 -11.89 -1.81 -0.46
CA GLY A 51 -12.49 -1.02 -1.53
C GLY A 51 -12.13 0.47 -1.51
N ALA A 52 -11.29 0.91 -0.58
CA ALA A 52 -10.84 2.30 -0.52
C ALA A 52 -10.13 2.75 -1.80
N GLY A 53 -10.47 3.94 -2.25
CA GLY A 53 -9.67 4.73 -3.16
C GLY A 53 -8.71 5.65 -2.41
N ILE A 54 -7.92 6.41 -3.17
CA ILE A 54 -6.92 7.36 -2.66
C ILE A 54 -7.58 8.44 -1.78
N ARG A 55 -8.75 8.93 -2.16
CA ARG A 55 -9.47 9.97 -1.39
C ARG A 55 -9.95 9.49 -0.02
N ASP A 56 -10.28 8.21 0.10
CA ASP A 56 -10.74 7.66 1.38
C ASP A 56 -9.64 7.67 2.44
N VAL A 57 -8.37 7.63 2.01
CA VAL A 57 -7.21 7.67 2.91
C VAL A 57 -7.19 8.93 3.74
N VAL A 58 -7.65 10.06 3.22
CA VAL A 58 -7.73 11.33 3.97
C VAL A 58 -8.46 11.12 5.30
N ASN A 59 -9.61 10.44 5.28
CA ASN A 59 -10.39 10.16 6.48
C ASN A 59 -9.76 9.08 7.38
N LEU A 60 -8.84 8.26 6.83
CA LEU A 60 -8.13 7.23 7.60
C LEU A 60 -6.91 7.79 8.34
N LEU A 61 -6.41 8.98 7.97
CA LEU A 61 -5.25 9.60 8.63
C LEU A 61 -5.55 9.98 10.08
N ASP A 62 -6.80 10.29 10.41
CA ASP A 62 -7.26 10.55 11.79
C ASP A 62 -7.13 9.31 12.68
N LEU A 63 -7.08 8.12 12.07
CA LEU A 63 -6.88 6.85 12.75
C LEU A 63 -5.41 6.47 12.88
N VAL A 64 -4.49 7.21 12.26
CA VAL A 64 -3.05 6.95 12.42
C VAL A 64 -2.62 7.54 13.77
N PRO A 65 -2.08 6.75 14.73
CA PRO A 65 -1.69 7.25 16.04
C PRO A 65 -0.74 8.44 15.98
N ARG A 66 -0.87 9.33 16.97
CA ARG A 66 0.13 10.37 17.24
C ARG A 66 1.40 9.67 17.74
N GLY A 67 2.53 9.89 17.08
CA GLY A 67 3.80 9.18 17.33
C GLY A 67 4.27 8.30 16.18
N VAL A 68 3.40 8.02 15.21
CA VAL A 68 3.82 7.43 13.93
C VAL A 68 4.60 8.45 13.13
N THR A 69 5.85 8.15 12.81
CA THR A 69 6.75 8.98 11.99
C THR A 69 6.88 8.47 10.56
N GLU A 70 6.46 7.23 10.29
CA GLU A 70 6.57 6.60 8.98
C GLU A 70 5.21 6.06 8.52
N LEU A 71 4.82 6.40 7.29
CA LEU A 71 3.53 6.03 6.73
C LEU A 71 3.72 5.26 5.43
N ILE A 72 3.14 4.06 5.33
CA ILE A 72 3.14 3.25 4.11
C ILE A 72 1.72 3.28 3.52
N LEU A 73 1.62 3.76 2.28
CA LEU A 73 0.38 3.90 1.54
C LEU A 73 0.26 2.80 0.49
N HIS A 74 -0.74 1.93 0.66
CA HIS A 74 -1.09 0.89 -0.31
C HIS A 74 -2.52 1.09 -0.81
N VAL A 75 -2.66 2.05 -1.72
CA VAL A 75 -3.91 2.46 -2.35
C VAL A 75 -3.66 2.83 -3.82
N GLY A 76 -4.73 2.90 -4.60
CA GLY A 76 -4.69 3.28 -6.02
C GLY A 76 -5.28 2.20 -6.94
N THR A 77 -5.36 0.94 -6.50
CA THR A 77 -5.97 -0.15 -7.27
C THR A 77 -7.38 0.20 -7.74
N ASN A 78 -8.20 0.76 -6.86
CA ASN A 78 -9.59 1.12 -7.18
C ASN A 78 -9.68 2.37 -8.06
N ASP A 79 -8.79 3.34 -7.89
CA ASP A 79 -8.76 4.54 -8.74
C ASP A 79 -8.32 4.21 -10.16
N VAL A 80 -7.26 3.42 -10.33
CA VAL A 80 -6.80 2.93 -11.63
C VAL A 80 -7.86 2.05 -12.31
N ALA A 81 -8.63 1.27 -11.53
CA ALA A 81 -9.68 0.44 -12.10
C ALA A 81 -10.90 1.21 -12.60
N ASN A 82 -11.16 2.39 -12.04
CA ASN A 82 -12.39 3.15 -12.28
C ASN A 82 -12.17 4.47 -13.04
N THR A 83 -10.92 4.94 -13.15
CA THR A 83 -10.53 6.20 -13.79
C THR A 83 -9.26 5.99 -14.63
N ASN A 84 -8.63 7.07 -15.11
CA ASN A 84 -7.34 6.99 -15.79
C ASN A 84 -6.17 7.28 -14.82
N GLY A 85 -4.95 6.91 -15.23
CA GLY A 85 -3.75 7.09 -14.41
C GLY A 85 -3.44 8.54 -14.01
N GLN A 86 -3.77 9.53 -14.85
CA GLN A 86 -3.54 10.95 -14.53
C GLN A 86 -4.46 11.45 -13.42
N VAL A 87 -5.75 11.13 -13.50
CA VAL A 87 -6.72 11.44 -12.44
C VAL A 87 -6.33 10.76 -11.13
N ALA A 88 -5.83 9.53 -11.18
CA ALA A 88 -5.28 8.86 -10.01
C ALA A 88 -4.03 9.57 -9.47
N LYS A 89 -3.10 10.02 -10.34
CA LYS A 89 -1.89 10.79 -9.96
C LYS A 89 -2.26 12.08 -9.26
N GLU A 90 -3.22 12.85 -9.78
CA GLU A 90 -3.70 14.09 -9.18
C GLU A 90 -4.31 13.84 -7.79
N LYS A 91 -5.15 12.81 -7.64
CA LYS A 91 -5.67 12.43 -6.32
C LYS A 91 -4.56 12.06 -5.35
N TYR A 92 -3.53 11.34 -5.81
CA TYR A 92 -2.40 10.94 -4.98
C TYR A 92 -1.55 12.14 -4.57
N SER A 93 -1.30 13.07 -5.50
CA SER A 93 -0.64 14.36 -5.24
C SER A 93 -1.37 15.13 -4.13
N ASN A 94 -2.68 15.29 -4.25
CA ASN A 94 -3.51 15.96 -3.24
C ASN A 94 -3.47 15.25 -1.89
N LEU A 95 -3.42 13.91 -1.87
CA LEU A 95 -3.27 13.13 -0.64
C LEU A 95 -1.92 13.42 0.03
N LEU A 96 -0.82 13.45 -0.72
CA LEU A 96 0.51 13.74 -0.19
C LEU A 96 0.61 15.18 0.36
N ASP A 97 0.02 16.16 -0.34
CA ASP A 97 -0.08 17.54 0.15
C ASP A 97 -0.87 17.63 1.45
N HIS A 98 -1.98 16.89 1.53
CA HIS A 98 -2.79 16.81 2.74
C HIS A 98 -2.02 16.17 3.91
N ILE A 99 -1.28 15.07 3.68
CA ILE A 99 -0.44 14.43 4.70
C ILE A 99 0.62 15.41 5.21
N ALA A 100 1.34 16.09 4.31
CA ALA A 100 2.37 17.05 4.68
C ALA A 100 1.83 18.19 5.55
N LYS A 101 0.59 18.62 5.29
CA LYS A 101 -0.09 19.68 6.04
C LYS A 101 -0.62 19.22 7.39
N GLU A 102 -1.40 18.14 7.43
CA GLU A 102 -2.15 17.72 8.62
C GLU A 102 -1.34 16.79 9.53
N ARG A 103 -0.30 16.15 9.00
CA ARG A 103 0.60 15.23 9.71
C ARG A 103 2.07 15.59 9.52
N PRO A 104 2.50 16.80 9.95
CA PRO A 104 3.91 17.21 9.86
C PRO A 104 4.85 16.37 10.74
N ASP A 105 4.29 15.56 11.66
CA ASP A 105 5.02 14.57 12.46
C ASP A 105 5.53 13.38 11.64
N ILE A 106 4.95 13.14 10.45
CA ILE A 106 5.40 12.09 9.54
C ILE A 106 6.66 12.55 8.83
N GLN A 107 7.75 11.82 9.07
CA GLN A 107 9.08 12.07 8.54
C GLN A 107 9.33 11.35 7.21
N ALA A 108 8.60 10.26 6.94
CA ALA A 108 8.68 9.53 5.68
C ALA A 108 7.31 8.97 5.27
N THR A 109 6.91 9.21 4.03
CA THR A 109 5.75 8.60 3.40
C THR A 109 6.20 7.69 2.26
N PHE A 110 5.75 6.46 2.28
CA PHE A 110 6.10 5.43 1.31
C PHE A 110 4.88 5.09 0.45
N ALA A 111 4.89 5.50 -0.81
CA ALA A 111 3.90 5.08 -1.78
C ALA A 111 4.29 3.71 -2.35
N THR A 112 3.40 2.72 -2.24
CA THR A 112 3.64 1.39 -2.80
C THR A 112 3.03 1.25 -4.18
N LEU A 113 3.61 0.39 -5.01
CA LEU A 113 3.08 0.15 -6.36
C LEU A 113 1.72 -0.56 -6.34
N VAL A 114 0.88 -0.20 -7.31
CA VAL A 114 -0.35 -0.93 -7.59
C VAL A 114 0.02 -2.28 -8.18
N LEU A 115 -0.28 -3.35 -7.45
CA LEU A 115 0.09 -4.70 -7.84
C LEU A 115 -0.66 -5.14 -9.11
N PRO A 116 -0.01 -5.93 -9.99
CA PRO A 116 -0.71 -6.58 -11.08
C PRO A 116 -1.76 -7.54 -10.51
N ARG A 117 -2.87 -7.69 -11.23
CA ARG A 117 -3.96 -8.58 -10.84
C ARG A 117 -4.26 -9.62 -11.91
N SER A 118 -4.74 -10.77 -11.44
CA SER A 118 -5.42 -11.77 -12.26
C SER A 118 -6.90 -11.41 -12.44
N PRO A 119 -7.64 -12.09 -13.34
CA PRO A 119 -9.08 -11.90 -13.47
C PRO A 119 -9.79 -12.02 -12.12
N ASN A 120 -10.70 -11.10 -11.86
CA ASN A 120 -11.45 -11.10 -10.61
C ASN A 120 -12.41 -12.30 -10.61
N ARG A 121 -12.05 -13.34 -9.85
CA ARG A 121 -12.83 -14.58 -9.72
C ARG A 121 -14.29 -14.37 -9.31
N ARG A 122 -14.62 -13.26 -8.63
CA ARG A 122 -15.98 -12.93 -8.20
C ARG A 122 -16.83 -12.29 -9.29
N ARG A 123 -16.22 -11.72 -10.34
CA ARG A 123 -16.93 -11.08 -11.46
C ARG A 123 -16.89 -11.97 -12.70
N ASN A 124 -15.70 -12.26 -13.19
CA ASN A 124 -15.47 -13.14 -14.33
C ASN A 124 -14.05 -13.73 -14.24
N PRO A 125 -13.91 -15.02 -13.86
CA PRO A 125 -12.60 -15.66 -13.70
C PRO A 125 -11.83 -15.85 -15.01
N HIS A 126 -12.48 -15.69 -16.17
CA HIS A 126 -11.87 -15.90 -17.48
C HIS A 126 -11.57 -14.60 -18.24
N ASP A 127 -11.87 -13.42 -17.66
CA ASP A 127 -11.66 -12.13 -18.32
C ASP A 127 -10.20 -11.64 -18.22
N TRP A 128 -9.31 -12.39 -18.87
CA TRP A 128 -7.89 -12.04 -18.99
C TRP A 128 -7.67 -10.75 -19.77
N ARG A 129 -8.59 -10.37 -20.66
CA ARG A 129 -8.50 -9.10 -21.41
C ARG A 129 -8.66 -7.90 -20.49
N ALA A 130 -9.66 -7.92 -19.60
CA ALA A 130 -9.83 -6.86 -18.61
C ALA A 130 -8.69 -6.83 -17.58
N ALA A 131 -8.17 -7.99 -17.18
CA ALA A 131 -6.99 -8.06 -16.31
C ALA A 131 -5.75 -7.46 -16.99
N ALA A 132 -5.46 -7.84 -18.23
CA ALA A 132 -4.33 -7.29 -19.00
C ALA A 132 -4.47 -5.78 -19.25
N ARG A 133 -5.67 -5.29 -19.55
CA ARG A 133 -5.92 -3.85 -19.67
C ARG A 133 -5.62 -3.13 -18.35
N PHE A 134 -6.14 -3.64 -17.24
CA PHE A 134 -5.87 -3.04 -15.93
C PHE A 134 -4.37 -3.05 -15.60
N ASN A 135 -3.66 -4.14 -15.85
CA ASN A 135 -2.23 -4.22 -15.54
C ASN A 135 -1.43 -3.19 -16.34
N ARG A 136 -1.76 -2.94 -17.62
CA ARG A 136 -1.13 -1.85 -18.39
C ARG A 136 -1.40 -0.47 -17.80
N GLU A 137 -2.64 -0.21 -17.37
CA GLU A 137 -2.99 1.05 -16.70
C GLU A 137 -2.28 1.20 -15.34
N ALA A 138 -2.14 0.10 -14.59
CA ALA A 138 -1.42 0.06 -13.34
C ALA A 138 0.08 0.33 -13.54
N ASP A 139 0.70 -0.26 -14.57
CA ASP A 139 2.10 -0.01 -14.92
C ASP A 139 2.32 1.46 -15.29
N ALA A 140 1.44 2.03 -16.15
CA ALA A 140 1.51 3.44 -16.51
C ALA A 140 1.32 4.35 -15.28
N PHE A 141 0.39 4.04 -14.40
CA PHE A 141 0.18 4.76 -13.15
C PHE A 141 1.39 4.64 -12.21
N ASN A 142 2.01 3.47 -12.10
CA ASN A 142 3.20 3.26 -11.27
C ASN A 142 4.36 4.13 -11.77
N CYS A 143 4.56 4.29 -13.08
CA CYS A 143 5.54 5.24 -13.63
C CYS A 143 5.25 6.69 -13.19
N LEU A 144 3.98 7.11 -13.26
CA LEU A 144 3.57 8.46 -12.81
C LEU A 144 3.76 8.65 -11.30
N LEU A 145 3.57 7.59 -10.52
CA LEU A 145 3.72 7.61 -9.07
C LEU A 145 5.21 7.69 -8.67
N VAL A 146 6.11 7.03 -9.40
CA VAL A 146 7.57 7.20 -9.25
C VAL A 146 7.95 8.67 -9.45
N GLU A 147 7.57 9.25 -10.59
CA GLU A 147 7.84 10.64 -10.93
C GLU A 147 7.28 11.60 -9.84
N LEU A 148 6.08 11.33 -9.34
CA LEU A 148 5.47 12.13 -8.28
C LEU A 148 6.27 12.06 -6.97
N CYS A 149 6.76 10.89 -6.59
CA CYS A 149 7.56 10.70 -5.37
C CYS A 149 8.94 11.36 -5.49
N GLU A 150 9.62 11.25 -6.63
CA GLU A 150 10.95 11.84 -6.85
C GLU A 150 10.97 13.37 -6.72
N ASN A 151 9.84 14.01 -7.00
CA ASN A 151 9.69 15.47 -6.93
C ASN A 151 9.24 15.98 -5.55
N ARG A 152 9.18 15.12 -4.52
CA ARG A 152 8.65 15.48 -3.19
C ARG A 152 9.62 15.08 -2.08
N GLU A 153 9.92 16.02 -1.20
CA GLU A 153 10.71 15.75 0.00
C GLU A 153 9.96 14.76 0.91
N LYS A 154 10.68 13.82 1.52
CA LYS A 154 10.15 12.81 2.46
C LYS A 154 9.14 11.83 1.87
N VAL A 155 8.95 11.82 0.55
CA VAL A 155 8.10 10.85 -0.14
C VAL A 155 8.99 9.88 -0.91
N PHE A 156 8.74 8.59 -0.73
CA PHE A 156 9.53 7.53 -1.32
C PHE A 156 8.62 6.56 -2.06
N PHE A 157 9.05 6.12 -3.24
CA PHE A 157 8.36 5.06 -3.96
C PHE A 157 8.94 3.70 -3.54
N LEU A 158 8.09 2.82 -3.02
CA LEU A 158 8.43 1.44 -2.72
C LEU A 158 8.12 0.55 -3.92
N HIS A 159 9.14 0.34 -4.74
CA HIS A 159 9.10 -0.69 -5.76
C HIS A 159 9.17 -2.07 -5.05
N HIS A 160 8.11 -2.87 -5.12
CA HIS A 160 8.15 -4.30 -4.79
C HIS A 160 8.96 -5.02 -5.88
N CYS A 161 10.26 -4.77 -5.95
CA CYS A 161 11.14 -5.59 -6.77
C CYS A 161 11.17 -6.99 -6.17
N LEU A 162 10.43 -7.90 -6.82
CA LEU A 162 10.51 -9.35 -6.63
C LEU A 162 11.92 -9.91 -6.93
N HIS A 163 12.83 -9.10 -7.48
CA HIS A 163 14.20 -9.49 -7.82
C HIS A 163 15.17 -8.30 -7.69
N HIS A 164 16.27 -8.48 -6.94
CA HIS A 164 17.53 -7.70 -6.94
C HIS A 164 17.56 -6.31 -6.25
N PHE A 165 18.25 -6.24 -5.11
CA PHE A 165 18.96 -5.03 -4.65
C PHE A 165 20.48 -5.23 -4.91
N PRO A 166 21.21 -4.25 -5.45
CA PRO A 166 22.66 -4.36 -5.64
C PRO A 166 23.40 -4.32 -4.28
N PRO A 167 24.50 -5.08 -4.11
CA PRO A 167 25.16 -5.29 -2.82
C PRO A 167 25.94 -4.09 -2.25
N LYS A 168 25.78 -2.86 -2.76
CA LYS A 168 26.62 -1.71 -2.39
C LYS A 168 25.91 -0.37 -2.19
N MET A 169 24.66 -0.37 -1.72
CA MET A 169 24.07 0.85 -1.13
C MET A 169 24.14 0.75 0.39
N VAL A 170 25.09 1.46 0.99
CA VAL A 170 25.12 1.76 2.43
C VAL A 170 24.05 2.83 2.67
N LEU A 171 22.81 2.39 2.84
CA LEU A 171 21.76 3.18 3.49
C LEU A 171 21.62 2.72 4.93
N GLN A 172 21.36 3.67 5.83
CA GLN A 172 21.35 3.42 7.27
C GLN A 172 20.36 2.29 7.66
N PRO A 173 20.65 1.52 8.73
CA PRO A 173 19.97 0.26 9.07
C PRO A 173 18.45 0.35 9.33
N THR A 174 17.87 1.55 9.43
CA THR A 174 16.44 1.76 9.70
C THR A 174 15.55 1.53 8.47
N VAL A 175 16.04 1.81 7.24
CA VAL A 175 15.24 1.65 6.01
C VAL A 175 15.16 0.19 5.55
N TYR A 176 16.12 -0.64 5.96
CA TYR A 176 16.24 -2.02 5.48
C TYR A 176 15.17 -2.97 6.08
N THR A 177 14.61 -2.65 7.25
CA THR A 177 13.66 -3.53 7.94
C THR A 177 12.24 -3.44 7.34
N GLN A 178 11.88 -2.33 6.69
CA GLN A 178 10.51 -2.14 6.17
C GLN A 178 10.32 -2.66 4.74
N ALA A 179 11.33 -2.52 3.88
CA ALA A 179 11.32 -3.11 2.54
C ALA A 179 11.43 -4.64 2.58
N LEU A 180 12.16 -5.20 3.56
CA LEU A 180 12.28 -6.66 3.71
C LEU A 180 11.01 -7.34 4.20
N VAL A 181 10.14 -6.67 4.97
CA VAL A 181 8.90 -7.31 5.41
C VAL A 181 7.90 -7.39 4.25
N VAL A 182 7.88 -6.41 3.35
CA VAL A 182 7.07 -6.52 2.14
C VAL A 182 7.61 -7.59 1.16
N CYS A 183 8.94 -7.75 1.06
CA CYS A 183 9.57 -8.72 0.15
C CYS A 183 9.72 -10.15 0.71
N ARG A 184 9.91 -10.37 2.02
CA ARG A 184 9.98 -11.72 2.62
C ARG A 184 8.61 -12.38 2.75
N LEU A 185 7.54 -11.60 2.91
CA LEU A 185 6.20 -12.14 3.17
C LEU A 185 5.49 -12.76 1.96
N TRP A 186 6.00 -12.56 0.74
CA TRP A 186 5.39 -13.15 -0.46
C TRP A 186 5.99 -14.51 -0.87
N ARG A 187 7.13 -14.93 -0.29
CA ARG A 187 7.72 -16.26 -0.53
C ARG A 187 7.10 -17.38 0.32
N GLY A 188 6.12 -17.08 1.17
CA GLY A 188 5.54 -18.03 2.14
C GLY A 188 4.37 -18.90 1.68
N THR A 189 3.89 -18.82 0.42
CA THR A 189 2.71 -19.60 -0.02
C THR A 189 2.87 -20.43 -1.30
N CYS A 190 4.10 -20.71 -1.73
CA CYS A 190 4.34 -21.68 -2.81
C CYS A 190 5.47 -22.63 -2.42
N THR A 191 5.23 -23.51 -1.46
CA THR A 191 5.90 -24.81 -1.44
C THR A 191 5.12 -25.75 -2.37
N PRO A 192 5.73 -26.32 -3.41
CA PRO A 192 5.15 -27.48 -4.07
C PRO A 192 5.19 -28.63 -3.06
N SER A 193 4.01 -29.15 -2.71
CA SER A 193 3.91 -30.45 -2.09
C SER A 193 4.31 -31.51 -3.13
N SER A 194 5.45 -32.14 -2.85
CA SER A 194 5.91 -33.45 -3.37
C SER A 194 6.23 -33.54 -4.85
#